data_AF-A0A929WAV4-F1
#
_entry.id   AF-A0A929WAV4-F1
#
_cell.length_a   1.000
_cell.length_b   1.000
_cell.length_c   1.000
_cell.angle_alpha   90.00
_cell.angle_beta   90.00
_cell.angle_gamma   90.00
#
_symmetry.space_group_name_H-M   'P 1'
#
loop_
_entity.id
_entity.type
_entity.pdbx_description
1 polymer ?
#
loop_
_entity_poly.entity_id
_entity_poly.type
_entity_poly.pdbx_seq_one_letter_code
_entity_poly.pdbx_strand_id
1 'polypeptide(L)'
;MTSDAKPIRVYKASAGSGKTFTLAAEFIANLLNDFNPVDNAHRHQLAITFTKKATNEMKERILQYLFELAYVDDLTKVGILCAVRD
;
A
#
# COMPACT_ATOMS: atom_id res chain seq x y z
N MET A 1 -21.61 7.81 -23.94
CA MET A 1 -21.67 7.48 -22.50
C MET A 1 -21.04 6.10 -22.31
N THR A 2 -19.70 6.02 -22.36
CA THR A 2 -18.97 4.80 -22.00
C THR A 2 -18.45 5.02 -20.59
N SER A 3 -18.83 4.16 -19.66
CA SER A 3 -18.28 4.16 -18.30
C SER A 3 -16.79 3.79 -18.39
N ASP A 4 -15.89 4.76 -18.23
CA ASP A 4 -14.45 4.50 -18.09
C ASP A 4 -14.21 3.84 -16.73
N ALA A 5 -14.43 2.53 -16.66
CA ALA A 5 -14.08 1.74 -15.50
C ALA A 5 -12.55 1.74 -15.35
N LYS A 6 -12.05 2.08 -14.15
CA LYS A 6 -10.62 2.08 -13.85
C LYS A 6 -10.03 0.70 -14.18
N PRO A 7 -8.97 0.61 -15.01
CA PRO A 7 -8.42 -0.68 -15.41
C PRO A 7 -7.85 -1.44 -14.21
N ILE A 8 -8.03 -2.77 -14.23
CA ILE A 8 -7.46 -3.66 -13.22
C ILE A 8 -5.95 -3.74 -13.44
N ARG A 9 -5.15 -3.36 -12.43
CA ARG A 9 -3.70 -3.56 -12.42
C ARG A 9 -3.37 -4.97 -11.93
N VAL A 10 -2.64 -5.75 -12.73
CA VAL A 10 -2.22 -7.13 -12.39
C VAL A 10 -0.70 -7.18 -12.21
N TYR A 11 -0.27 -7.44 -10.97
CA TYR A 11 1.15 -7.61 -10.64
C TYR A 11 1.58 -9.07 -10.79
N LYS A 12 2.45 -9.36 -11.77
CA LYS A 12 3.12 -10.67 -11.91
C LYS A 12 4.41 -10.67 -11.10
N ALA A 13 4.61 -11.67 -10.25
CA ALA A 13 5.77 -11.68 -9.38
C ALA A 13 6.17 -13.08 -8.87
N SER A 14 7.45 -13.40 -9.03
CA SER A 14 8.07 -14.70 -8.70
C SER A 14 8.33 -14.87 -7.20
N ALA A 15 8.72 -16.07 -6.74
CA ALA A 15 9.15 -16.27 -5.36
C ALA A 15 10.32 -15.31 -5.01
N GLY A 16 10.32 -14.74 -3.80
CA GLY A 16 11.38 -13.82 -3.34
C GLY A 16 11.38 -12.41 -3.95
N SER A 17 10.51 -12.10 -4.91
CA SER A 17 10.47 -10.80 -5.61
C SER A 17 9.90 -9.61 -4.80
N GLY A 18 9.61 -9.80 -3.51
CA GLY A 18 9.07 -8.71 -2.69
C GLY A 18 7.59 -8.39 -2.90
N LYS A 19 6.77 -9.30 -3.47
CA LYS A 19 5.31 -9.13 -3.68
C LYS A 19 4.58 -8.41 -2.54
N THR A 20 4.66 -8.97 -1.34
CA THR A 20 3.96 -8.47 -0.16
C THR A 20 4.44 -7.08 0.23
N PHE A 21 5.71 -6.80 0.00
CA PHE A 21 6.32 -5.49 0.26
C PHE A 21 5.78 -4.44 -0.72
N THR A 22 5.78 -4.75 -2.02
CA THR A 22 5.22 -3.85 -3.05
C THR A 22 3.74 -3.56 -2.78
N LEU A 23 2.94 -4.56 -2.45
CA LEU A 23 1.52 -4.38 -2.13
C LEU A 23 1.29 -3.53 -0.86
N ALA A 24 2.17 -3.64 0.15
CA ALA A 24 2.08 -2.80 1.34
C ALA A 24 2.43 -1.33 1.03
N ALA A 25 3.42 -1.10 0.18
CA ALA A 25 3.79 0.24 -0.28
C ALA A 25 2.66 0.89 -1.10
N GLU A 26 2.08 0.15 -2.04
CA GLU A 26 0.86 0.52 -2.77
C GLU A 26 -0.31 0.84 -1.84
N PHE A 27 -0.49 0.03 -0.80
CA PHE A 27 -1.56 0.27 0.16
C PHE A 27 -1.42 1.66 0.80
N ILE A 28 -0.22 1.98 1.28
CA ILE A 28 0.08 3.27 1.90
C ILE A 28 0.02 4.41 0.89
N ALA A 29 0.55 4.22 -0.32
CA ALA A 29 0.49 5.23 -1.37
C ALA A 29 -0.96 5.63 -1.69
N ASN A 30 -1.87 4.66 -1.78
CA ASN A 30 -3.29 4.91 -1.99
C ASN A 30 -3.94 5.57 -0.76
N LEU A 31 -3.63 5.08 0.45
CA LEU A 31 -4.11 5.65 1.70
C LEU A 31 -3.72 7.12 1.87
N LEU A 32 -2.50 7.50 1.49
CA LEU A 32 -1.99 8.86 1.61
C LEU A 32 -2.41 9.75 0.44
N ASN A 33 -2.51 9.24 -0.79
CA ASN A 33 -2.92 10.05 -1.95
C ASN A 33 -4.39 10.48 -1.89
N ASP A 34 -5.24 9.72 -1.20
CA ASP A 34 -6.58 10.19 -0.81
C ASP A 34 -6.48 11.24 0.32
N PHE A 35 -5.84 12.38 0.01
CA PHE A 35 -5.86 13.60 0.83
C PHE A 35 -7.24 14.29 0.82
N ASN A 36 -8.30 13.54 0.51
CA ASN A 36 -9.65 14.04 0.71
C ASN A 36 -9.90 14.01 2.23
N PRO A 37 -10.23 15.12 2.89
CA PRO A 37 -10.46 15.20 4.34
C PRO A 37 -11.71 14.43 4.82
N VAL A 38 -12.13 13.40 4.07
CA VAL A 38 -13.17 12.47 4.49
C VAL A 38 -12.61 11.65 5.63
N ASP A 39 -13.20 11.82 6.80
CA ASP A 39 -12.96 11.01 7.99
C ASP A 39 -12.91 9.52 7.60
N ASN A 40 -11.77 8.88 7.83
CA ASN A 40 -11.52 7.45 7.65
C ASN A 40 -11.23 6.93 6.21
N ALA A 41 -10.32 7.54 5.45
CA ALA A 41 -9.83 7.01 4.16
C ALA A 41 -9.47 5.49 4.19
N HIS A 42 -8.86 5.02 5.28
CA HIS A 42 -8.53 3.60 5.49
C HIS A 42 -9.73 2.63 5.42
N ARG A 43 -10.97 3.10 5.62
CA ARG A 43 -12.18 2.28 5.56
C ARG A 43 -12.65 1.97 4.14
N HIS A 44 -12.13 2.70 3.15
CA HIS A 44 -12.52 2.55 1.75
C HIS A 44 -11.59 1.63 0.96
N GLN A 45 -10.57 1.05 1.61
CA GLN A 45 -9.59 0.17 1.00
C GLN A 45 -9.66 -1.24 1.62
N LEU A 46 -9.74 -2.26 0.76
CA LEU A 46 -9.77 -3.66 1.18
C LEU A 46 -8.54 -4.41 0.64
N ALA A 47 -7.74 -4.94 1.54
CA ALA A 47 -6.66 -5.89 1.22
C ALA A 47 -7.09 -7.30 1.62
N ILE A 48 -6.89 -8.27 0.72
CA ILE A 48 -7.24 -9.69 0.93
C ILE A 48 -5.99 -10.54 0.75
N THR A 49 -5.80 -11.53 1.63
CA THR A 49 -4.69 -12.48 1.58
C THR A 49 -5.20 -13.91 1.70
N PHE A 50 -4.39 -14.87 1.24
CA PHE A 50 -4.76 -16.30 1.27
C PHE A 50 -4.81 -16.89 2.69
N THR A 51 -3.96 -16.40 3.60
CA THR A 51 -3.88 -16.91 4.98
C THR A 51 -3.99 -15.77 5.99
N LYS A 52 -4.47 -16.08 7.21
CA LYS A 52 -4.51 -15.15 8.35
C LYS A 52 -3.12 -14.66 8.75
N LYS A 53 -2.10 -15.54 8.67
CA LYS A 53 -0.71 -15.18 8.98
C LYS A 53 -0.20 -14.10 8.03
N ALA A 54 -0.44 -14.27 6.73
CA ALA A 54 -0.07 -13.26 5.73
C ALA A 54 -0.82 -11.93 5.95
N THR A 55 -2.08 -11.97 6.41
CA THR A 55 -2.81 -10.76 6.80
C THR A 55 -2.10 -10.02 7.94
N ASN A 56 -1.71 -10.74 8.99
CA ASN A 56 -1.05 -10.16 10.15
C ASN A 56 0.33 -9.58 9.79
N GLU A 57 1.14 -10.33 9.04
CA GLU A 57 2.45 -9.86 8.56
C GLU A 57 2.34 -8.60 7.69
N MET A 58 1.32 -8.53 6.81
CA MET A 58 1.08 -7.35 5.99
C MET A 58 0.60 -6.16 6.83
N LYS A 59 -0.27 -6.38 7.82
CA LYS A 59 -0.75 -5.35 8.74
C LYS A 59 0.40 -4.75 9.56
N GLU A 60 1.23 -5.58 10.17
CA GLU A 60 2.39 -5.14 10.98
C GLU A 60 3.34 -4.27 10.14
N ARG A 61 3.60 -4.68 8.90
CA ARG A 61 4.44 -3.94 7.96
C ARG A 61 3.85 -2.57 7.61
N ILE A 62 2.55 -2.49 7.34
CA ILE A 62 1.87 -1.22 7.05
C ILE A 62 1.98 -0.26 8.25
N LEU A 63 1.72 -0.76 9.46
CA LEU A 63 1.82 0.04 10.68
C LEU A 63 3.25 0.53 10.93
N GLN A 64 4.24 -0.33 10.70
CA GLN A 64 5.66 0.03 10.82
C GLN A 64 6.03 1.18 9.86
N TYR A 65 5.60 1.10 8.60
CA TYR A 65 5.88 2.16 7.63
C TYR A 65 5.18 3.47 7.97
N LEU A 66 3.93 3.42 8.42
CA LEU A 66 3.22 4.63 8.88
C LEU A 66 3.92 5.26 10.10
N PHE A 67 4.41 4.45 11.04
CA PHE A 67 5.18 4.93 12.18
C PHE A 67 6.50 5.57 11.74
N GLU A 68 7.24 4.93 10.82
CA GLU A 68 8.47 5.49 10.28
C GLU A 68 8.22 6.82 9.55
N LEU A 69 7.17 6.91 8.72
CA LEU A 69 6.79 8.14 8.02
C LEU A 69 6.40 9.28 8.97
N ALA A 70 5.84 8.98 10.14
CA ALA A 70 5.39 9.97 11.10
C ALA A 70 6.50 10.49 12.03
N TYR A 71 7.52 9.68 12.31
CA TYR A 71 8.48 9.95 13.39
C TYR A 71 9.95 9.85 12.99
N VAL A 72 10.30 9.34 11.81
CA VAL A 72 11.69 9.13 11.38
C VAL A 72 12.00 10.04 10.20
N ASP A 73 12.88 11.04 10.40
CA ASP A 73 13.31 12.01 9.38
C ASP A 73 14.18 11.40 8.25
N ASP A 74 14.42 10.09 8.28
CA ASP A 74 15.21 9.40 7.27
C ASP A 74 14.40 9.10 6.01
N LEU A 75 14.35 10.09 5.13
CA LEU A 75 13.70 10.01 3.81
C LEU A 75 14.28 8.91 2.91
N THR A 76 15.46 8.34 3.20
CA THR A 76 15.99 7.20 2.42
C THR A 76 15.11 5.95 2.55
N LYS A 77 14.35 5.83 3.64
CA LYS A 77 13.35 4.76 3.83
C LYS A 77 12.02 5.06 3.12
N VAL A 78 11.77 6.32 2.75
CA VAL A 78 10.54 6.78 2.10
C VAL A 78 10.60 6.57 0.57
N GLY A 79 11.78 6.32 0.00
CA GLY A 79 11.96 6.06 -1.44
C GLY A 79 11.12 4.91 -2.01
N ILE A 80 10.61 4.03 -1.15
CA ILE A 80 9.67 2.96 -1.52
C ILE A 80 8.32 3.50 -1.99
N LEU A 81 7.84 4.63 -1.44
CA LEU A 81 6.60 5.28 -1.92
C LEU A 81 6.80 5.94 -3.29
N CYS A 82 8.03 6.41 -3.59
CA CYS A 82 8.35 7.01 -4.88
C CYS A 82 8.40 5.98 -6.02
N ALA A 83 8.74 4.72 -5.73
CA ALA A 83 8.87 3.64 -6.72
C ALA A 83 7.54 3.03 -7.18
N VAL A 84 6.42 3.45 -6.59
CA VAL A 84 5.10 2.83 -6.78
C VAL A 84 4.26 3.59 -7.82
N ARG A 85 4.80 4.67 -8.39
CA ARG A 85 4.02 5.69 -9.11
C ARG A 85 4.19 5.68 -10.64
N ASP A 86 4.39 4.50 -11.23
CA ASP A 86 4.24 4.26 -12.69
C ASP A 86 2.83 3.74 -13.04
#